data_AF-A0A355VY62-F1
#
_entry.id   AF-A0A355VY62-F1
#
_cell.length_a   1.000
_cell.length_b   1.000
_cell.length_c   1.000
_cell.angle_alpha   90.00
_cell.angle_beta   90.00
_cell.angle_gamma   90.00
#
_symmetry.space_group_name_H-M   'P 1'
#
loop_
_entity.id
_entity.type
_entity.pdbx_description
1 polymer ?
#
loop_
_entity_poly.entity_id
_entity_poly.type
_entity_poly.pdbx_seq_one_letter_code
_entity_poly.pdbx_strand_id
1 'polypeptide(L)'
;DQNFKELHERLEKLEETVLPLSQGGVTRITQEGAELLFESASEEVLGRVTLPSLRFRPRGLWVAQRDYLFYDLCLFGGKTYCCKTAHKSGDALGDDLSKWDLIFAAE
;
A
#
# COMPACT_ATOMS: atom_id res chain seq x y z
N ASP A 1 -22.93 -35.14 -28.79
CA ASP A 1 -21.52 -35.53 -28.96
C ASP A 1 -20.94 -35.78 -27.57
N GLN A 2 -19.82 -36.50 -27.48
CA GLN A 2 -19.21 -36.90 -26.20
C GLN A 2 -18.92 -35.69 -25.27
N ASN A 3 -18.78 -34.50 -25.87
CA ASN A 3 -18.48 -33.23 -25.22
C ASN A 3 -19.52 -32.80 -24.16
N PHE A 4 -20.82 -32.96 -24.43
CA PHE A 4 -21.87 -32.63 -23.45
C PHE A 4 -21.90 -33.60 -22.27
N LYS A 5 -21.58 -34.88 -22.49
CA LYS A 5 -21.52 -35.89 -21.44
C LYS A 5 -20.32 -35.66 -20.51
N GLU A 6 -19.16 -35.36 -21.10
CA GLU A 6 -17.97 -34.97 -20.35
C GLU A 6 -18.16 -33.66 -19.58
N LEU A 7 -18.92 -32.71 -20.13
CA LEU A 7 -19.28 -31.48 -19.41
C LEU A 7 -20.09 -31.78 -18.15
N HIS A 8 -21.07 -32.68 -18.23
CA HIS A 8 -21.90 -33.05 -17.09
C HIS A 8 -21.08 -33.72 -15.99
N GLU A 9 -20.21 -34.67 -16.34
CA GLU A 9 -19.29 -35.32 -15.38
C GLU A 9 -18.29 -34.33 -14.78
N ARG A 10 -17.84 -33.33 -15.55
CA ARG A 10 -16.98 -32.25 -15.03
C ARG A 10 -17.75 -31.31 -14.09
N LEU A 11 -19.02 -31.01 -14.38
CA LEU A 11 -19.87 -30.17 -13.54
C LEU A 11 -20.19 -30.89 -12.22
N GLU A 12 -20.57 -32.17 -12.30
CA GLU A 12 -20.86 -33.01 -11.14
C GLU A 12 -19.64 -33.13 -10.23
N LYS A 13 -18.44 -33.34 -10.79
CA LYS A 13 -17.19 -33.29 -10.01
C LYS A 13 -16.93 -31.93 -9.40
N LEU A 14 -17.26 -30.83 -10.06
CA LEU A 14 -17.11 -29.47 -9.55
C LEU A 14 -18.12 -29.13 -8.44
N GLU A 15 -19.31 -29.71 -8.49
CA GLU A 15 -20.37 -29.54 -7.48
C GLU A 15 -20.17 -30.47 -6.27
N GLU A 16 -19.71 -31.72 -6.49
CA GLU A 16 -19.27 -32.65 -5.44
C GLU A 16 -17.97 -32.20 -4.79
N THR A 17 -17.11 -31.50 -5.54
CA THR A 17 -16.09 -30.64 -4.97
C THR A 17 -16.81 -29.44 -4.39
N VAL A 18 -17.52 -29.66 -3.27
CA VAL A 18 -17.78 -28.61 -2.30
C VAL A 18 -16.40 -28.07 -1.97
N LEU A 19 -15.97 -27.02 -2.70
CA LEU A 19 -14.96 -26.09 -2.22
C LEU A 19 -15.45 -25.80 -0.81
N PRO A 20 -14.69 -26.18 0.24
CA PRO A 20 -15.21 -26.15 1.58
C PRO A 20 -15.80 -24.76 1.77
N LEU A 21 -17.12 -24.64 1.94
CA LEU A 21 -17.74 -23.37 2.30
C LEU A 21 -17.26 -22.92 3.71
N SER A 22 -16.40 -23.74 4.36
CA SER A 22 -15.59 -23.41 5.52
C SER A 22 -14.24 -22.73 5.21
N GLN A 23 -13.77 -22.71 3.95
CA GLN A 23 -12.63 -21.89 3.51
C GLN A 23 -13.17 -20.55 3.04
N GLY A 24 -13.85 -19.86 3.95
CA GLY A 24 -14.42 -18.54 3.73
C GLY A 24 -13.35 -17.61 3.17
N GLY A 25 -13.73 -16.76 2.22
CA GLY A 25 -12.83 -15.75 1.67
C GLY A 25 -12.31 -14.81 2.76
N VAL A 26 -11.54 -13.81 2.35
CA VAL A 26 -11.04 -12.81 3.29
C VAL A 26 -12.22 -12.12 3.98
N THR A 27 -12.34 -12.32 5.28
CA THR A 27 -13.34 -11.64 6.13
C THR A 27 -12.72 -10.59 7.03
N ARG A 28 -11.42 -10.72 7.30
CA ARG A 28 -10.67 -9.83 8.18
C ARG A 28 -9.26 -9.60 7.60
N ILE A 29 -8.78 -8.37 7.73
CA ILE A 29 -7.38 -8.03 7.48
C ILE A 29 -6.82 -7.44 8.78
N THR A 30 -5.85 -8.11 9.38
CA THR A 30 -5.15 -7.62 10.57
C THR A 30 -3.74 -7.18 10.21
N GLN A 31 -3.18 -6.28 11.02
CA GLN A 31 -1.81 -5.81 10.86
C GLN A 31 -0.98 -6.23 12.07
N GLU A 32 0.11 -6.95 11.81
CA GLU A 32 1.12 -7.30 12.80
C GLU A 32 2.46 -6.68 12.40
N GLY A 33 2.78 -5.53 13.00
CA GLY A 33 3.96 -4.76 12.62
C GLY A 33 3.88 -4.28 11.16
N ALA A 34 4.72 -4.85 10.29
CA ALA A 34 4.72 -4.58 8.86
C ALA A 34 3.93 -5.61 8.04
N GLU A 35 3.43 -6.69 8.64
CA GLU A 35 2.68 -7.72 7.91
C GLU A 35 1.19 -7.42 7.94
N LEU A 36 0.54 -7.52 6.79
CA LEU A 36 -0.91 -7.63 6.68
C LEU A 36 -1.28 -9.11 6.55
N LEU A 37 -2.11 -9.59 7.47
CA LEU A 37 -2.64 -10.93 7.47
C LEU A 37 -4.07 -10.90 6.93
N PHE A 38 -4.36 -11.73 5.94
CA PHE A 38 -5.69 -11.89 5.37
C PHE A 38 -6.31 -13.15 5.96
N GLU A 39 -7.41 -13.00 6.69
CA GLU A 39 -7.98 -14.06 7.52
C GLU A 39 -9.41 -14.41 7.10
N SER A 40 -9.73 -15.70 7.17
CA SER A 40 -11.09 -16.20 7.01
C SER A 40 -11.92 -15.98 8.28
N ALA A 41 -13.22 -16.30 8.22
CA ALA A 41 -14.11 -16.24 9.37
C ALA A 41 -13.73 -17.24 10.49
N SER A 42 -12.95 -18.27 10.16
CA SER A 42 -12.40 -19.24 11.13
C SER A 42 -11.05 -18.84 11.70
N GLU A 43 -10.60 -17.60 11.45
CA GLU A 43 -9.28 -17.06 11.85
C GLU A 43 -8.09 -17.79 11.20
N GLU A 44 -8.33 -18.50 10.11
CA GLU A 44 -7.28 -19.09 9.29
C GLU A 44 -6.61 -18.00 8.44
N VAL A 45 -5.28 -17.91 8.48
CA VAL A 45 -4.52 -16.97 7.63
C VAL A 45 -4.43 -17.51 6.21
N LEU A 46 -5.19 -16.90 5.31
CA LEU A 46 -5.26 -17.22 3.89
C LEU A 46 -4.12 -16.59 3.09
N GLY A 47 -3.57 -15.47 3.57
CA GLY A 47 -2.53 -14.73 2.86
C GLY A 47 -1.77 -13.76 3.76
N ARG A 48 -0.58 -13.37 3.29
CA ARG A 48 0.29 -12.40 3.96
C ARG A 48 0.90 -11.43 2.96
N VAL A 49 0.97 -10.16 3.33
CA VAL A 49 1.65 -9.12 2.55
C VAL A 49 2.52 -8.28 3.48
N THR A 50 3.82 -8.26 3.22
CA THR A 50 4.78 -7.39 3.90
C THR A 50 4.68 -5.97 3.36
N LEU A 51 4.38 -5.01 4.23
CA LEU A 51 4.41 -3.59 3.91
C LEU A 51 5.87 -3.12 3.76
N PRO A 52 6.19 -2.31 2.73
CA PRO A 52 7.52 -1.79 2.57
C PRO A 52 7.89 -0.90 3.75
N SER A 53 9.12 -1.08 4.25
CA SER A 53 9.67 -0.17 5.26
C SER A 53 10.03 1.16 4.62
N LEU A 54 9.21 2.18 4.86
CA LEU A 54 9.50 3.55 4.47
C LEU A 54 10.52 4.15 5.45
N ARG A 55 11.62 4.69 4.90
CA ARG A 55 12.61 5.44 5.68
C ARG A 55 12.54 6.91 5.33
N PHE A 56 11.84 7.67 6.16
CA PHE A 56 11.86 9.12 6.08
C PHE A 56 13.20 9.69 6.53
N ARG A 57 13.63 10.76 5.89
CA ARG A 57 14.89 11.46 6.18
C ARG A 57 14.60 12.90 6.57
N PRO A 58 14.58 13.21 7.87
CA PRO A 58 14.37 14.57 8.34
C PRO A 58 15.51 15.49 7.86
N ARG A 59 15.16 16.58 7.18
CA ARG A 59 16.10 17.60 6.70
C ARG A 59 16.03 18.92 7.46
N GLY A 60 15.08 19.05 8.39
CA GLY A 60 14.84 20.27 9.16
C GLY A 60 14.04 21.30 8.36
N LEU A 61 14.40 22.57 8.47
CA LEU A 61 13.79 23.64 7.67
C LEU A 61 14.08 23.43 6.17
N TRP A 62 13.12 23.78 5.31
CA TRP A 62 13.35 23.85 3.87
C TRP A 62 14.37 24.94 3.55
N VAL A 63 15.27 24.63 2.61
CA VAL A 63 16.35 25.49 2.12
C VAL A 63 16.31 25.47 0.59
N ALA A 64 16.46 26.65 -0.03
CA ALA A 64 16.55 26.85 -1.48
C ALA A 64 17.85 26.28 -2.06
N GLN A 65 17.85 26.00 -3.37
CA GLN A 65 19.01 25.46 -4.10
C GLN A 65 19.65 24.21 -3.48
N ARG A 66 18.86 23.36 -2.78
CA ARG A 66 19.32 22.16 -2.09
C ARG A 66 18.82 20.90 -2.79
N ASP A 67 19.66 19.87 -2.85
CA ASP A 67 19.25 18.55 -3.34
C ASP A 67 18.42 17.81 -2.28
N TYR A 68 17.19 17.49 -2.66
CA TYR A 68 16.30 16.62 -1.91
C TYR A 68 16.11 15.30 -2.67
N LEU A 69 16.11 14.19 -1.94
CA LEU A 69 15.81 12.87 -2.51
C LEU A 69 14.49 12.34 -1.93
N PHE A 70 14.00 11.24 -2.48
CA PHE A 70 12.76 10.59 -2.05
C PHE A 70 12.69 10.42 -0.53
N TYR A 71 11.54 10.74 0.05
CA TYR A 71 11.27 10.68 1.48
C TYR A 71 12.06 11.66 2.36
N ASP A 72 12.71 12.68 1.79
CA ASP A 72 13.19 13.81 2.57
C ASP A 72 11.99 14.59 3.16
N LEU A 73 12.02 14.82 4.47
CA LEU A 73 11.02 15.62 5.18
C LEU A 73 11.58 17.00 5.50
N CYS A 74 10.83 18.06 5.18
CA CYS A 74 11.22 19.43 5.53
C CYS A 74 10.05 20.25 6.09
N LEU A 75 10.39 21.27 6.87
CA LEU A 75 9.46 22.22 7.48
C LEU A 75 9.48 23.53 6.70
N PHE A 76 8.31 24.02 6.31
CA PHE A 76 8.16 25.33 5.66
C PHE A 76 6.83 25.96 6.07
N GLY A 77 6.86 27.19 6.61
CA GLY A 77 5.64 27.92 7.01
C GLY A 77 4.75 27.17 8.01
N GLY A 78 5.33 26.43 8.96
CA GLY A 78 4.57 25.63 9.94
C GLY A 78 3.98 24.34 9.41
N LYS A 79 4.26 23.99 8.14
CA LYS A 79 3.81 22.77 7.49
C LYS A 79 4.98 21.81 7.28
N THR A 80 4.70 20.51 7.29
CA THR A 80 5.66 19.44 6.99
C THR A 80 5.42 18.91 5.59
N TYR A 81 6.47 18.93 4.76
CA TYR A 81 6.44 18.43 3.40
C TYR A 81 7.34 17.22 3.23
N CYS A 82 6.93 16.27 2.39
CA CYS A 82 7.71 15.11 1.97
C CYS A 82 8.09 15.22 0.50
N CYS A 83 9.35 15.05 0.18
CA CYS A 83 9.82 15.01 -1.20
C CYS A 83 9.40 13.69 -1.87
N LYS A 84 8.54 13.77 -2.88
CA LYS A 84 8.06 12.62 -3.65
C LYS A 84 8.75 12.44 -5.00
N THR A 85 9.60 13.38 -5.41
CA THR A 85 10.43 13.27 -6.61
C THR A 85 11.80 13.89 -6.32
N ALA A 86 12.88 13.13 -6.48
CA ALA A 86 14.23 13.65 -6.26
C ALA A 86 14.52 14.84 -7.20
N HIS A 87 14.98 15.96 -6.64
CA HIS A 87 15.28 17.18 -7.38
C HIS A 87 16.18 18.13 -6.58
N LYS A 88 16.79 19.09 -7.28
CA LYS A 88 17.33 20.31 -6.67
C LYS A 88 16.22 21.33 -6.52
N SER A 89 16.05 21.89 -5.32
CA SER A 89 14.97 22.82 -5.04
C SER A 89 15.15 24.16 -5.75
N GLY A 90 14.03 24.81 -6.08
CA GLY A 90 13.99 26.18 -6.60
C GLY A 90 14.40 27.25 -5.58
N ASP A 91 14.11 28.50 -5.93
CA ASP A 91 14.35 29.67 -5.08
C ASP A 91 13.25 29.79 -4.02
N ALA A 92 12.05 29.31 -4.31
CA ALA A 92 10.95 29.13 -3.38
C ALA A 92 10.37 27.71 -3.45
N LEU A 93 9.81 27.22 -2.34
CA LEU A 93 9.09 25.92 -2.31
C LEU A 93 7.92 25.86 -3.31
N GLY A 94 7.35 27.02 -3.66
CA GLY A 94 6.30 27.12 -4.66
C GLY A 94 6.75 26.72 -6.07
N ASP A 95 8.02 26.89 -6.40
CA ASP A 95 8.57 26.64 -7.74
C ASP A 95 8.50 25.16 -8.13
N ASP A 96 8.58 24.28 -7.14
CA ASP A 96 8.58 22.84 -7.29
C ASP A 96 7.54 22.14 -6.42
N LEU A 97 6.48 22.84 -6.01
CA LEU A 97 5.43 22.32 -5.11
C LEU A 97 4.82 20.98 -5.57
N SER A 98 4.77 20.74 -6.88
CA SER A 98 4.30 19.47 -7.46
C SER A 98 5.18 18.26 -7.13
N LYS A 99 6.41 18.47 -6.65
CA LYS A 99 7.37 17.45 -6.21
C LYS A 99 7.33 17.19 -4.71
N TRP A 100 6.42 17.85 -4.00
CA TRP A 100 6.22 17.74 -2.56
C TRP A 100 4.81 17.25 -2.24
N ASP A 101 4.70 16.43 -1.20
CA ASP A 101 3.43 16.09 -0.56
C ASP A 101 3.33 16.80 0.80
N LEU A 102 2.18 17.41 1.08
CA LEU A 102 1.90 17.96 2.40
C LEU A 102 1.54 16.83 3.35
N ILE A 103 2.39 16.58 4.35
CA ILE A 103 2.19 15.51 5.34
C ILE A 103 1.39 16.01 6.53
N PHE A 104 1.67 17.24 6.97
CA PHE A 104 1.04 17.83 8.14
C PHE A 104 0.96 19.34 8.01
N ALA A 105 -0.17 19.90 8.42
CA ALA A 105 -0.35 21.31 8.65
C ALA A 105 -1.08 21.46 9.99
N ALA A 106 -0.52 22.28 10.89
CA ALA A 106 -1.31 22.75 12.01
C ALA A 106 -2.38 23.70 11.47
N GLU A 107 -3.64 23.46 11.84
CA GLU A 107 -4.74 24.41 11.69
C GLU A 107 -4.67 25.51 12.75
#